data_AF-A0AA43FG81-F1
#
_entry.id   AF-A0AA43FG81-F1
#
_cell.length_a   1.000
_cell.length_b   1.000
_cell.length_c   1.000
_cell.angle_alpha   90.00
_cell.angle_beta   90.00
_cell.angle_gamma   90.00
#
_symmetry.space_group_name_H-M   'P 1'
#
loop_
_entity.id
_entity.type
_entity.pdbx_description
1 polymer ?
#
loop_
_entity_poly.entity_id
_entity_poly.type
_entity_poly.pdbx_seq_one_letter_code
_entity_poly.pdbx_strand_id
1 'polypeptide(L)'
;MNLRSRIALLVAGSVAVCMLLVAAVAFISTVREIERDADRQLSARAERFRNEFGPNSEENPSLRGLFGANQPIQYIDDQGVALFTYGIEEPLHVTPIDIAAIESGRPSPLHTEQTAGGTFRIITVPFESGGGLMFAQNLIEQQAFLNRIQAQFVVIGLIGAASAGLIASGLAAAALRPMGSLAAAAEKVARTQDLDATIQVRHNDEVGRVSRAFNTMLTALAASRSQQKRLIDDASHELRTPLTALRTNIDFLQRA
;
A
#
# COMPACT_ATOMS: atom_id res chain seq x y z
N MET A 1 20.04 -11.74 -9.54
CA MET A 1 19.62 -10.44 -8.96
C MET A 1 20.50 -10.13 -7.76
N ASN A 2 21.08 -8.92 -7.70
CA ASN A 2 21.89 -8.50 -6.55
C ASN A 2 20.99 -8.24 -5.33
N LEU A 3 21.50 -8.46 -4.12
CA LEU A 3 20.74 -8.24 -2.88
C LEU A 3 20.16 -6.82 -2.79
N ARG A 4 20.90 -5.83 -3.31
CA ARG A 4 20.48 -4.43 -3.42
C ARG A 4 19.20 -4.25 -4.24
N SER A 5 19.13 -4.86 -5.42
CA SER A 5 17.94 -4.73 -6.28
C SER A 5 16.74 -5.47 -5.70
N ARG A 6 16.97 -6.57 -4.97
CA ARG A 6 15.91 -7.28 -4.25
C ARG A 6 15.32 -6.43 -3.12
N ILE A 7 16.15 -5.79 -2.30
CA ILE A 7 15.69 -4.87 -1.23
C ILE A 7 14.93 -3.69 -1.83
N ALA A 8 15.49 -3.05 -2.87
CA ALA A 8 14.85 -1.91 -3.53
C ALA A 8 13.46 -2.26 -4.08
N LEU A 9 13.32 -3.42 -4.75
CA LEU A 9 12.04 -3.89 -5.28
C LEU A 9 11.04 -4.22 -4.17
N LEU A 10 11.47 -4.84 -3.06
CA LEU A 10 10.58 -5.14 -1.94
C LEU A 10 10.06 -3.86 -1.27
N VAL A 11 10.93 -2.87 -1.05
CA VAL A 11 10.52 -1.59 -0.45
C VAL A 11 9.62 -0.80 -1.40
N ALA A 12 9.98 -0.67 -2.67
CA ALA A 12 9.13 -0.04 -3.67
C ALA A 12 7.77 -0.73 -3.80
N GLY A 13 7.75 -2.07 -3.82
CA GLY A 13 6.52 -2.86 -3.83
C GLY A 13 5.65 -2.64 -2.58
N SER A 14 6.25 -2.63 -1.39
CA SER A 14 5.53 -2.36 -0.13
C SER A 14 4.92 -0.95 -0.12
N VAL A 15 5.65 0.05 -0.60
CA VAL A 15 5.15 1.42 -0.71
C VAL A 15 4.02 1.51 -1.74
N ALA A 16 4.16 0.84 -2.89
CA ALA A 16 3.11 0.78 -3.89
C ALA A 16 1.83 0.14 -3.34
N VAL A 17 1.92 -0.97 -2.60
CA VAL A 17 0.76 -1.60 -1.95
C VAL A 17 0.11 -0.66 -0.92
N CYS A 18 0.91 0.01 -0.08
CA CYS A 18 0.37 0.99 0.87
C CYS A 18 -0.36 2.14 0.14
N MET A 19 0.20 2.65 -0.95
CA MET A 19 -0.40 3.72 -1.74
C MET A 19 -1.71 3.26 -2.41
N LEU A 20 -1.77 2.03 -2.92
CA LEU A 20 -3.00 1.45 -3.46
C LEU A 20 -4.08 1.32 -2.37
N LEU A 21 -3.72 0.87 -1.17
CA LEU A 21 -4.66 0.79 -0.05
C LEU A 21 -5.18 2.17 0.36
N VAL A 22 -4.29 3.17 0.48
CA VAL A 22 -4.69 4.55 0.79
C VAL A 22 -5.61 5.11 -0.30
N ALA A 23 -5.27 4.91 -1.58
CA ALA A 23 -6.10 5.36 -2.69
C ALA A 23 -7.48 4.67 -2.70
N ALA A 24 -7.55 3.37 -2.42
CA ALA A 24 -8.81 2.64 -2.34
C ALA A 24 -9.68 3.14 -1.17
N VAL A 25 -9.09 3.33 0.01
CA VAL A 25 -9.82 3.89 1.17
C VAL A 25 -10.29 5.31 0.88
N ALA A 26 -9.46 6.17 0.28
CA ALA A 26 -9.85 7.52 -0.09
C ALA A 26 -11.00 7.51 -1.10
N PHE A 27 -10.94 6.66 -2.12
CA PHE A 27 -12.01 6.51 -3.11
C PHE A 27 -13.33 6.09 -2.46
N ILE A 28 -13.31 5.02 -1.65
CA ILE A 28 -14.49 4.53 -0.93
C ILE A 28 -15.04 5.60 0.01
N SER A 29 -14.17 6.32 0.72
CA SER A 29 -14.56 7.41 1.62
C SER A 29 -15.25 8.54 0.87
N THR A 30 -14.71 8.94 -0.29
CA THR A 30 -15.30 10.01 -1.12
C THR A 30 -16.66 9.61 -1.66
N VAL A 31 -16.81 8.40 -2.21
CA VAL A 31 -18.12 7.91 -2.70
C VAL A 31 -19.16 7.90 -1.58
N ARG A 32 -18.79 7.39 -0.40
CA ARG A 32 -19.67 7.40 0.78
C ARG A 32 -20.03 8.80 1.23
N GLU A 33 -19.12 9.77 1.13
CA GLU A 33 -19.39 11.15 1.52
C GLU A 33 -20.32 11.84 0.51
N ILE A 34 -20.15 11.57 -0.79
CA ILE A 34 -21.07 12.05 -1.84
C ILE A 34 -22.49 11.54 -1.59
N GLU A 35 -22.66 10.23 -1.32
CA GLU A 35 -23.97 9.65 -1.02
C GLU A 35 -24.58 10.25 0.26
N ARG A 36 -23.79 10.42 1.32
CA ARG A 36 -24.26 11.05 2.57
C ARG A 36 -24.67 12.49 2.38
N ASP A 37 -23.92 13.25 1.59
CA ASP A 37 -24.25 14.65 1.33
C ASP A 37 -25.53 14.75 0.48
N ALA A 38 -25.68 13.89 -0.54
CA ALA A 38 -26.91 13.78 -1.30
C ALA A 38 -28.11 13.41 -0.41
N ASP A 39 -27.94 12.43 0.48
CA ASP A 39 -28.97 12.00 1.43
C ASP A 39 -29.43 13.15 2.35
N ARG A 40 -28.47 13.91 2.88
CA ARG A 40 -28.75 15.10 3.72
C ARG A 40 -29.47 16.18 2.93
N GLN A 41 -29.01 16.47 1.71
CA GLN A 41 -29.60 17.50 0.87
C GLN A 41 -31.04 17.14 0.45
N LEU A 42 -31.26 15.90 0.01
CA LEU A 42 -32.58 15.39 -0.36
C LEU A 42 -33.55 15.37 0.81
N SER A 43 -33.11 14.88 1.98
CA SER A 43 -33.93 14.87 3.19
C SER A 43 -34.31 16.29 3.61
N ALA A 44 -33.35 17.22 3.64
CA ALA A 44 -33.62 18.61 3.99
C ALA A 44 -34.57 19.30 2.99
N ARG A 45 -34.50 18.94 1.69
CA ARG A 45 -35.44 19.44 0.68
C ARG A 45 -36.85 18.86 0.87
N ALA A 46 -36.95 17.56 1.08
CA ALA A 46 -38.22 16.89 1.36
C ALA A 46 -38.90 17.47 2.61
N GLU A 47 -38.14 17.75 3.68
CA GLU A 47 -38.67 18.37 4.89
C GLU A 47 -39.11 19.82 4.66
N ARG A 48 -38.33 20.63 3.94
CA ARG A 48 -38.75 22.00 3.58
C ARG A 48 -40.03 21.98 2.76
N PHE A 49 -40.09 21.11 1.76
CA PHE A 49 -41.25 20.95 0.91
C PHE A 49 -42.50 20.63 1.73
N ARG A 50 -42.40 19.64 2.62
CA ARG A 50 -43.50 19.26 3.51
C ARG A 50 -43.92 20.37 4.46
N ASN A 51 -42.96 21.13 5.00
CA ASN A 51 -43.24 22.22 5.94
C ASN A 51 -43.86 23.46 5.27
N GLU A 52 -43.48 23.75 4.03
CA GLU A 52 -43.93 24.94 3.29
C GLU A 52 -45.25 24.72 2.57
N PHE A 53 -45.46 23.55 1.97
CA PHE A 53 -46.64 23.27 1.13
C PHE A 53 -47.67 22.38 1.81
N GLY A 54 -47.29 21.66 2.87
CA GLY A 54 -48.16 20.69 3.52
C GLY A 54 -48.53 19.50 2.61
N PRO A 55 -49.36 18.59 3.12
CA PRO A 55 -49.73 17.36 2.42
C PRO A 55 -50.74 17.56 1.26
N ASN A 56 -51.45 18.69 1.20
CA ASN A 56 -52.43 19.03 0.15
C ASN A 56 -51.81 19.86 -0.99
N SER A 57 -50.55 19.57 -1.33
CA SER A 57 -49.72 20.44 -2.16
C SER A 57 -49.86 20.23 -3.68
N GLU A 58 -50.62 19.23 -4.11
CA GLU A 58 -50.93 18.92 -5.51
C GLU A 58 -51.57 20.12 -6.26
N GLU A 59 -52.31 21.00 -5.56
CA GLU A 59 -52.99 22.16 -6.16
C GLU A 59 -52.11 23.42 -6.29
N ASN A 60 -50.84 23.39 -5.89
CA ASN A 60 -50.03 24.61 -5.80
C ASN A 60 -49.23 24.90 -7.09
N PRO A 61 -49.61 25.90 -7.92
CA PRO A 61 -48.89 26.24 -9.16
C PRO A 61 -47.46 26.77 -8.91
N SER A 62 -47.10 27.05 -7.66
CA SER A 62 -45.78 27.54 -7.25
C SER A 62 -44.69 26.45 -7.25
N LEU A 63 -45.06 25.17 -7.34
CA LEU A 63 -44.11 24.04 -7.37
C LEU A 63 -43.07 24.19 -8.47
N ARG A 64 -43.44 24.80 -9.60
CA ARG A 64 -42.53 25.05 -10.74
C ARG A 64 -41.48 26.13 -10.48
N GLY A 65 -41.71 27.04 -9.54
CA GLY A 65 -40.83 28.16 -9.23
C GLY A 65 -39.84 27.90 -8.09
N LEU A 66 -40.09 26.86 -7.28
CA LEU A 66 -39.30 26.55 -6.10
C LEU A 66 -38.00 25.80 -6.41
N PHE A 67 -37.99 25.04 -7.52
CA PHE A 67 -36.92 24.11 -7.86
C PHE A 67 -36.21 24.62 -9.11
N GLY A 68 -34.92 24.97 -8.98
CA GLY A 68 -34.10 25.45 -10.10
C GLY A 68 -33.67 24.32 -11.04
N ALA A 69 -33.12 24.67 -12.21
CA ALA A 69 -32.74 23.73 -13.28
C ALA A 69 -31.83 22.56 -12.85
N ASN A 70 -31.09 22.70 -11.74
CA ASN A 70 -30.18 21.67 -11.20
C ASN A 70 -30.81 20.79 -10.08
N GLN A 71 -32.12 20.87 -9.89
CA GLN A 71 -32.83 20.09 -8.88
C GLN A 71 -33.96 19.31 -9.54
N PRO A 72 -33.65 18.12 -10.08
CA PRO A 72 -34.64 17.37 -10.80
C PRO A 72 -35.74 16.90 -9.87
N ILE A 73 -36.97 17.12 -10.31
CA ILE A 73 -38.18 16.68 -9.63
C ILE A 73 -39.09 15.96 -10.61
N GLN A 74 -39.86 15.01 -10.11
CA GLN A 74 -40.85 14.29 -10.89
C GLN A 74 -42.13 14.13 -10.09
N TYR A 75 -43.23 14.57 -10.68
CA TYR A 75 -44.56 14.35 -10.16
C TYR A 75 -45.07 12.98 -10.61
N ILE A 76 -45.55 12.18 -9.68
CA ILE A 76 -46.16 10.88 -9.94
C ILE A 76 -47.59 10.85 -9.41
N ASP A 77 -48.51 10.26 -10.17
CA ASP A 77 -49.88 10.02 -9.72
C ASP A 77 -49.98 8.81 -8.77
N ASP A 78 -51.20 8.50 -8.32
CA ASP A 78 -51.52 7.38 -7.44
C ASP A 78 -51.25 6.00 -8.06
N GLN A 79 -51.14 5.93 -9.39
CA GLN A 79 -50.80 4.73 -10.14
C GLN A 79 -49.29 4.62 -10.44
N GLY A 80 -48.48 5.58 -9.98
CA GLY A 80 -47.04 5.64 -10.22
C GLY A 80 -46.68 6.07 -11.65
N VAL A 81 -47.58 6.74 -12.36
CA VAL A 81 -47.33 7.31 -13.69
C VAL A 81 -46.77 8.72 -13.52
N ALA A 82 -45.66 8.99 -14.20
CA ALA A 82 -45.04 10.32 -14.20
C ALA A 82 -45.92 11.32 -14.97
N LEU A 83 -46.53 12.29 -14.28
CA LEU A 83 -47.35 13.32 -14.93
C LEU A 83 -46.51 14.49 -15.47
N PHE A 84 -45.44 14.85 -14.74
CA PHE A 84 -44.56 15.94 -15.12
C PHE A 84 -43.16 15.75 -14.55
N THR A 85 -42.15 16.14 -15.32
CA THR A 85 -40.74 16.13 -14.92
C THR A 85 -40.13 17.51 -15.10
N TYR A 86 -39.20 17.87 -14.22
CA TYR A 86 -38.42 19.10 -14.31
C TYR A 86 -36.95 18.81 -14.04
N GLY A 87 -36.04 19.41 -14.81
CA GLY A 87 -34.59 19.22 -14.63
C GLY A 87 -34.04 17.86 -15.08
N ILE A 88 -34.86 17.01 -15.70
CA ILE A 88 -34.49 15.71 -16.28
C ILE A 88 -35.17 15.54 -17.64
N GLU A 89 -34.42 15.07 -18.64
CA GLU A 89 -34.91 14.84 -20.00
C GLU A 89 -35.79 13.58 -20.10
N GLU A 90 -35.42 12.53 -19.37
CA GLU A 90 -36.18 11.29 -19.27
C GLU A 90 -36.81 11.15 -17.88
N PRO A 91 -38.06 10.69 -17.79
CA PRO A 91 -38.67 10.34 -16.51
C PRO A 91 -37.86 9.28 -15.78
N LEU A 92 -37.63 9.50 -14.48
CA LEU A 92 -37.11 8.51 -13.57
C LEU A 92 -38.08 7.32 -13.50
N HIS A 93 -37.52 6.12 -13.45
CA HIS A 93 -38.30 4.92 -13.22
C HIS A 93 -38.94 4.98 -11.84
N VAL A 94 -40.26 4.82 -11.79
CA VAL A 94 -41.00 4.72 -10.53
C VAL A 94 -40.86 3.31 -10.01
N THR A 95 -40.29 3.17 -8.81
CA THR A 95 -40.01 1.88 -8.20
C THR A 95 -41.13 1.46 -7.25
N PRO A 96 -41.21 0.17 -6.86
CA PRO A 96 -42.13 -0.27 -5.81
C PRO A 96 -41.92 0.47 -4.47
N ILE A 97 -40.72 1.01 -4.23
CA ILE A 97 -40.41 1.81 -3.03
C ILE A 97 -41.17 3.14 -3.05
N ASP A 98 -41.32 3.74 -4.22
CA ASP A 98 -42.04 5.00 -4.42
C ASP A 98 -43.55 4.82 -4.27
N ILE A 99 -44.08 3.75 -4.88
CA ILE A 99 -45.50 3.40 -4.76
C ILE A 99 -45.85 3.09 -3.30
N ALA A 100 -45.02 2.32 -2.60
CA ALA A 100 -45.22 2.04 -1.17
C ALA A 100 -45.18 3.31 -0.30
N ALA A 101 -44.39 4.32 -0.68
CA ALA A 101 -44.37 5.62 0.00
C ALA A 101 -45.69 6.38 -0.19
N ILE A 102 -46.23 6.39 -1.41
CA ILE A 102 -47.56 6.94 -1.72
C ILE A 102 -48.64 6.23 -0.90
N GLU A 103 -48.70 4.91 -0.96
CA GLU A 103 -49.70 4.11 -0.24
C GLU A 103 -49.63 4.28 1.27
N SER A 104 -48.44 4.45 1.84
CA SER A 104 -48.23 4.59 3.29
C SER A 104 -48.41 6.03 3.79
N GLY A 105 -48.49 7.02 2.90
CA GLY A 105 -48.49 8.43 3.26
C GLY A 105 -47.21 8.89 3.99
N ARG A 106 -46.11 8.15 3.85
CA ARG A 106 -44.81 8.47 4.46
C ARG A 106 -43.73 8.64 3.39
N PRO A 107 -42.74 9.52 3.60
CA PRO A 107 -41.63 9.65 2.67
C PRO A 107 -40.92 8.31 2.45
N SER A 108 -40.51 8.06 1.21
CA SER A 108 -39.77 6.85 0.88
C SER A 108 -38.39 6.83 1.56
N PRO A 109 -37.83 5.65 1.87
CA PRO A 109 -36.41 5.56 2.15
C PRO A 109 -35.60 6.02 0.93
N LEU A 110 -34.51 6.71 1.19
CA LEU A 110 -33.57 7.14 0.14
C LEU A 110 -33.04 5.92 -0.62
N HIS A 111 -33.25 5.91 -1.92
CA HIS A 111 -32.83 4.83 -2.81
C HIS A 111 -32.12 5.41 -4.05
N THR A 112 -31.43 4.54 -4.79
CA THR A 112 -30.58 4.94 -5.90
C THR A 112 -31.04 4.24 -7.16
N GLU A 113 -31.28 5.01 -8.22
CA GLU A 113 -31.70 4.50 -9.52
C GLU A 113 -30.70 4.85 -10.62
N GLN A 114 -30.57 3.95 -11.58
CA GLN A 114 -29.77 4.18 -12.79
C GLN A 114 -30.70 4.43 -13.97
N THR A 115 -30.53 5.57 -14.63
CA THR A 115 -31.24 5.95 -15.86
C THR A 115 -30.24 6.31 -16.96
N ALA A 116 -30.70 6.51 -18.20
CA ALA A 116 -29.81 6.91 -19.29
C ALA A 116 -29.13 8.27 -19.04
N GLY A 117 -29.77 9.14 -18.23
CA GLY A 117 -29.22 10.42 -17.78
C GLY A 117 -28.25 10.35 -16.59
N GLY A 118 -28.04 9.16 -16.01
CA GLY A 118 -27.04 8.93 -14.96
C GLY A 118 -27.56 8.17 -13.74
N THR A 119 -26.78 8.18 -12.66
CA THR A 119 -27.17 7.60 -11.37
C THR A 119 -27.77 8.68 -10.49
N PHE A 120 -29.02 8.48 -10.09
CA PHE A 120 -29.77 9.42 -9.27
C PHE A 120 -30.02 8.85 -7.89
N ARG A 121 -29.81 9.67 -6.87
CA ARG A 121 -30.32 9.44 -5.52
C ARG A 121 -31.70 10.05 -5.41
N ILE A 122 -32.68 9.31 -4.90
CA ILE A 122 -34.10 9.68 -4.95
C ILE A 122 -34.74 9.57 -3.57
N ILE A 123 -35.60 10.54 -3.25
CA ILE A 123 -36.58 10.46 -2.15
C ILE A 123 -37.95 10.90 -2.67
N THR A 124 -38.99 10.18 -2.26
CA THR A 124 -40.37 10.41 -2.72
C THR A 124 -41.20 10.88 -1.55
N VAL A 125 -41.87 12.02 -1.71
CA VAL A 125 -42.75 12.62 -0.72
C VAL A 125 -44.19 12.49 -1.20
N PRO A 126 -45.04 11.72 -0.51
CA PRO A 126 -46.41 11.50 -0.95
C PRO A 126 -47.33 12.68 -0.63
N PHE A 127 -48.40 12.82 -1.41
CA PHE A 127 -49.50 13.77 -1.16
C PHE A 127 -50.67 13.08 -0.46
N GLU A 128 -51.48 13.84 0.29
CA GLU A 128 -52.70 13.31 0.93
C GLU A 128 -53.82 12.99 -0.07
N SER A 129 -53.83 13.68 -1.20
CA SER A 129 -54.79 13.50 -2.30
C SER A 129 -54.51 12.26 -3.17
N GLY A 130 -53.37 11.62 -2.99
CA GLY A 130 -52.86 10.55 -3.86
C GLY A 130 -51.67 11.02 -4.71
N GLY A 131 -50.79 10.09 -5.08
CA GLY A 131 -49.55 10.41 -5.79
C GLY A 131 -48.45 11.02 -4.90
N GLY A 132 -47.42 11.59 -5.52
CA GLY A 132 -46.26 12.10 -4.80
C GLY A 132 -45.28 12.91 -5.66
N LEU A 133 -44.33 13.56 -4.98
CA LEU A 133 -43.22 14.29 -5.58
C LEU A 133 -41.91 13.57 -5.30
N MET A 134 -41.26 13.12 -6.37
CA MET A 134 -39.92 12.55 -6.32
C MET A 134 -38.90 13.68 -6.44
N PHE A 135 -37.99 13.76 -5.47
CA PHE A 135 -36.79 14.59 -5.53
C PHE A 135 -35.62 13.72 -5.93
N ALA A 136 -34.86 14.16 -6.93
CA ALA A 136 -33.69 13.45 -7.40
C ALA A 136 -32.43 14.32 -7.33
N GLN A 137 -31.29 13.65 -7.16
CA GLN A 137 -29.97 14.26 -7.22
C GLN A 137 -29.03 13.39 -8.04
N ASN A 138 -28.45 13.97 -9.10
CA ASN A 138 -27.49 13.28 -9.95
C ASN A 138 -26.15 13.11 -9.21
N LEU A 139 -25.67 11.88 -9.09
CA LEU A 139 -24.40 11.54 -8.45
C LEU A 139 -23.20 11.61 -9.43
N ILE A 140 -23.45 11.70 -10.74
CA ILE A 140 -22.45 11.57 -11.82
C ILE A 140 -21.85 12.91 -12.25
N GLU A 141 -22.45 14.07 -11.96
CA GLU A 141 -21.87 15.38 -12.36
C GLU A 141 -20.46 15.64 -11.79
N GLN A 142 -19.96 14.80 -10.86
CA GLN A 142 -18.59 14.82 -10.34
C GLN A 142 -17.63 13.77 -10.93
N GLN A 143 -18.02 12.95 -11.91
CA GLN A 143 -17.18 11.85 -12.41
C GLN A 143 -15.84 12.33 -13.00
N ALA A 144 -15.83 13.48 -13.69
CA ALA A 144 -14.60 14.07 -14.22
C ALA A 144 -13.64 14.53 -13.11
N PHE A 145 -14.18 14.99 -11.98
CA PHE A 145 -13.40 15.36 -10.80
C PHE A 145 -12.80 14.12 -10.12
N LEU A 146 -13.57 13.04 -9.98
CA LEU A 146 -13.09 11.77 -9.44
C LEU A 146 -11.98 11.15 -10.30
N ASN A 147 -12.14 11.16 -11.64
CA ASN A 147 -11.11 10.67 -12.55
C ASN A 147 -9.81 11.48 -12.43
N ARG A 148 -9.91 12.80 -12.24
CA ARG A 148 -8.74 13.67 -12.05
C ARG A 148 -8.03 13.38 -10.72
N ILE A 149 -8.78 13.17 -9.65
CA ILE A 149 -8.24 12.76 -8.34
C ILE A 149 -7.55 11.40 -8.45
N GLN A 150 -8.19 10.43 -9.12
CA GLN A 150 -7.61 9.10 -9.32
C GLN A 150 -6.29 9.18 -10.09
N ALA A 151 -6.25 9.97 -11.18
CA ALA A 151 -5.02 10.19 -11.93
C ALA A 151 -3.91 10.82 -11.07
N GLN A 152 -4.24 11.79 -10.22
CA GLN A 152 -3.28 12.39 -9.28
C GLN A 152 -2.74 11.37 -8.28
N PHE A 153 -3.59 10.51 -7.70
CA PHE A 153 -3.16 9.45 -6.80
C PHE A 153 -2.21 8.45 -7.49
N VAL A 154 -2.48 8.09 -8.75
CA VAL A 154 -1.60 7.20 -9.51
C VAL A 154 -0.24 7.85 -9.74
N VAL A 155 -0.20 9.12 -10.15
CA VAL A 155 1.05 9.86 -10.39
C VAL A 155 1.86 9.99 -9.10
N ILE A 156 1.24 10.43 -8.01
CA ILE A 156 1.88 10.53 -6.69
C ILE A 156 2.35 9.15 -6.22
N GLY A 157 1.53 8.12 -6.46
CA GLY A 157 1.81 6.73 -6.14
C GLY A 157 3.09 6.22 -6.81
N LEU A 158 3.21 6.44 -8.12
CA LEU A 158 4.38 6.07 -8.91
C LEU A 158 5.64 6.82 -8.47
N ILE A 159 5.54 8.12 -8.22
CA ILE A 159 6.66 8.95 -7.74
C ILE A 159 7.11 8.49 -6.34
N GLY A 160 6.17 8.19 -5.45
CA GLY A 160 6.48 7.68 -4.10
C GLY A 160 7.14 6.31 -4.13
N ALA A 161 6.63 5.37 -4.94
CA ALA A 161 7.23 4.05 -5.09
C ALA A 161 8.64 4.13 -5.71
N ALA A 162 8.82 4.95 -6.74
CA ALA A 162 10.11 5.15 -7.39
C ALA A 162 11.13 5.80 -6.43
N SER A 163 10.75 6.86 -5.72
CA SER A 163 11.62 7.52 -4.73
C SER A 163 11.98 6.59 -3.58
N ALA A 164 11.02 5.82 -3.05
CA ALA A 164 11.29 4.83 -2.02
C ALA A 164 12.26 3.73 -2.50
N GLY A 165 12.10 3.24 -3.73
CA GLY A 165 13.03 2.29 -4.33
C GLY A 165 14.45 2.84 -4.48
N LEU A 166 14.58 4.10 -4.92
CA LEU A 166 15.88 4.78 -5.04
C LEU A 166 16.56 4.96 -3.68
N ILE A 167 15.81 5.42 -2.67
CA ILE A 167 16.32 5.61 -1.30
C ILE A 167 16.75 4.25 -0.71
N ALA A 168 15.91 3.22 -0.83
CA ALA A 168 16.22 1.88 -0.34
C ALA A 168 17.44 1.28 -1.03
N SER A 169 17.59 1.48 -2.34
CA SER A 169 18.78 1.05 -3.09
C SER A 169 20.05 1.74 -2.58
N GLY A 170 19.99 3.05 -2.35
CA GLY A 170 21.11 3.82 -1.79
C GLY A 170 21.49 3.35 -0.38
N LEU A 171 20.50 3.17 0.50
CA LEU A 171 20.72 2.70 1.86
C LEU A 171 21.27 1.27 1.90
N ALA A 172 20.74 0.36 1.07
CA ALA A 172 21.26 -0.99 0.93
C ALA A 172 22.70 -0.98 0.38
N ALA A 173 23.03 -0.07 -0.54
CA ALA A 173 24.38 0.09 -1.04
C ALA A 173 25.36 0.52 0.04
N ALA A 174 24.98 1.47 0.90
CA ALA A 174 25.77 1.92 2.03
C ALA A 174 25.95 0.81 3.08
N ALA A 175 24.86 0.15 3.48
CA ALA A 175 24.85 -0.90 4.50
C ALA A 175 25.63 -2.15 4.07
N LEU A 176 25.59 -2.53 2.79
CA LEU A 176 26.28 -3.72 2.27
C LEU A 176 27.72 -3.45 1.84
N ARG A 177 28.17 -2.18 1.75
CA ARG A 177 29.53 -1.83 1.34
C ARG A 177 30.61 -2.49 2.22
N PRO A 178 30.50 -2.49 3.57
CA PRO A 178 31.47 -3.16 4.44
C PRO A 178 31.48 -4.69 4.26
N MET A 179 30.35 -5.31 3.93
CA MET A 179 30.29 -6.76 3.70
C MET A 179 31.11 -7.16 2.48
N GLY A 180 31.14 -6.33 1.43
CA GLY A 180 32.01 -6.56 0.28
C GLY A 180 33.49 -6.51 0.67
N SER A 181 33.89 -5.62 1.59
CA SER A 181 35.26 -5.56 2.10
C SER A 181 35.62 -6.78 2.96
N LEU A 182 34.69 -7.25 3.80
CA LEU A 182 34.86 -8.48 4.58
C LEU A 182 35.02 -9.70 3.66
N ALA A 183 34.16 -9.83 2.65
CA ALA A 183 34.23 -10.91 1.66
C ALA A 183 35.58 -10.89 0.90
N ALA A 184 36.02 -9.72 0.42
CA ALA A 184 37.30 -9.57 -0.24
C ALA A 184 38.50 -9.91 0.66
N ALA A 185 38.43 -9.55 1.95
CA ALA A 185 39.46 -9.91 2.92
C ALA A 185 39.50 -11.42 3.16
N ALA A 186 38.35 -12.07 3.32
CA ALA A 186 38.26 -13.52 3.46
C ALA A 186 38.80 -14.25 2.22
N GLU A 187 38.44 -13.81 1.01
CA GLU A 187 38.98 -14.35 -0.25
C GLU A 187 40.49 -14.16 -0.36
N LYS A 188 41.03 -13.02 0.11
CA LYS A 188 42.48 -12.79 0.14
C LYS A 188 43.15 -13.78 1.08
N VAL A 189 42.68 -13.94 2.32
CA VAL A 189 43.23 -14.90 3.29
C VAL A 189 43.18 -16.32 2.74
N ALA A 190 42.05 -16.72 2.14
CA ALA A 190 41.91 -18.05 1.53
C ALA A 190 42.95 -18.30 0.42
N ARG A 191 43.26 -17.29 -0.38
CA ARG A 191 44.23 -17.39 -1.48
C ARG A 191 45.69 -17.29 -1.02
N THR A 192 46.02 -16.40 -0.10
CA THR A 192 47.41 -16.11 0.31
C THR A 192 47.85 -16.85 1.57
N GLN A 193 46.90 -17.42 2.31
CA GLN A 193 47.12 -17.99 3.66
C GLN A 193 47.78 -17.00 4.64
N ASP A 194 47.61 -15.70 4.38
CA ASP A 194 48.11 -14.61 5.21
C ASP A 194 47.14 -14.40 6.37
N LEU A 195 47.54 -14.84 7.56
CA LEU A 195 46.72 -14.78 8.77
C LEU A 195 46.94 -13.50 9.58
N ASP A 196 47.90 -12.66 9.18
CA ASP A 196 48.19 -11.38 9.84
C ASP A 196 47.28 -10.24 9.31
N ALA A 197 46.41 -10.55 8.34
CA ALA A 197 45.46 -9.61 7.78
C ALA A 197 44.40 -9.19 8.83
N THR A 198 44.49 -7.97 9.35
CA THR A 198 43.47 -7.45 10.29
C THR A 198 42.41 -6.61 9.58
N ILE A 199 41.13 -6.82 9.94
CA ILE A 199 40.03 -5.99 9.45
C ILE A 199 39.73 -4.89 10.46
N GLN A 200 39.72 -3.62 10.01
CA GLN A 200 39.36 -2.49 10.85
C GLN A 200 37.89 -2.54 11.26
N VAL A 201 37.63 -2.49 12.56
CA VAL A 201 36.27 -2.45 13.13
C VAL A 201 35.84 -0.98 13.24
N ARG A 202 35.11 -0.49 12.23
CA ARG A 202 34.64 0.91 12.18
C ARG A 202 33.25 1.15 12.77
N HIS A 203 32.44 0.12 12.90
CA HIS A 203 31.04 0.24 13.29
C HIS A 203 30.79 -0.47 14.62
N ASN A 204 29.82 0.01 15.40
CA ASN A 204 29.43 -0.61 16.67
C ASN A 204 28.09 -1.37 16.57
N ASP A 205 27.75 -1.78 15.35
CA ASP A 205 26.52 -2.48 14.97
C ASP A 205 26.82 -3.98 14.67
N GLU A 206 25.88 -4.64 14.00
CA GLU A 206 25.99 -6.03 13.55
C GLU A 206 27.22 -6.24 12.66
N VAL A 207 27.55 -5.28 11.79
CA VAL A 207 28.72 -5.35 10.91
C VAL A 207 30.00 -5.32 11.76
N GLY A 208 30.06 -4.43 12.74
CA GLY A 208 31.16 -4.38 13.71
C GLY A 208 31.35 -5.69 14.47
N ARG A 209 30.24 -6.32 14.89
CA ARG A 209 30.26 -7.63 15.56
C ARG A 209 30.83 -8.73 14.67
N VAL A 210 30.44 -8.77 13.39
CA VAL A 210 30.99 -9.74 12.42
C VAL A 210 32.48 -9.49 12.17
N SER A 211 32.91 -8.23 12.01
CA SER A 211 34.33 -7.91 11.85
C SER A 211 35.18 -8.36 13.04
N ARG A 212 34.70 -8.19 14.28
CA ARG A 212 35.39 -8.67 15.48
C ARG A 212 35.48 -10.20 15.53
N ALA A 213 34.38 -10.88 15.20
CA ALA A 213 34.36 -12.34 15.14
C ALA A 213 35.34 -12.88 14.09
N PHE A 214 35.42 -12.24 12.91
CA PHE A 214 36.37 -12.59 11.87
C PHE A 214 37.83 -12.42 12.32
N ASN A 215 38.18 -11.29 12.96
CA ASN A 215 39.51 -11.09 13.50
C ASN A 215 39.86 -12.15 14.56
N THR A 216 38.91 -12.49 15.43
CA THR A 216 39.09 -13.54 16.47
C THR A 216 39.38 -14.90 15.83
N MET A 217 38.68 -15.24 14.75
CA MET A 217 38.92 -16.47 13.98
C MET A 217 40.33 -16.50 13.38
N LEU A 218 40.80 -15.38 12.80
CA LEU A 218 42.15 -15.29 12.26
C LEU A 218 43.21 -15.48 13.34
N THR A 219 43.04 -14.85 14.51
CA THR A 219 43.94 -15.04 15.66
C THR A 219 44.00 -16.49 16.11
N ALA A 220 42.84 -17.17 16.23
CA ALA A 220 42.79 -18.58 16.60
C ALA A 220 43.49 -19.47 15.56
N LEU A 221 43.29 -19.21 14.27
CA LEU A 221 43.91 -19.96 13.19
C LEU A 221 45.44 -19.75 13.15
N ALA A 222 45.91 -18.52 13.36
CA ALA A 222 47.34 -18.20 13.45
C ALA A 222 48.00 -18.92 14.63
N ALA A 223 47.34 -18.93 15.80
CA ALA A 223 47.81 -19.65 16.97
C ALA A 223 47.89 -21.17 16.71
N SER A 224 46.87 -21.76 16.08
CA SER A 224 46.86 -23.18 15.71
C SER A 224 47.99 -23.53 14.74
N ARG A 225 48.22 -22.70 13.71
CA ARG A 225 49.32 -22.92 12.74
C ARG A 225 50.69 -22.82 13.41
N SER A 226 50.85 -21.88 14.34
CA SER A 226 52.08 -21.73 15.13
C SER A 226 52.35 -22.95 16.03
N GLN A 227 51.31 -23.50 16.68
CA GLN A 227 51.43 -24.73 17.47
C GLN A 227 51.78 -25.95 16.62
N GLN A 228 51.14 -26.12 15.46
CA GLN A 228 51.46 -27.19 14.52
C GLN A 228 52.91 -27.11 14.04
N LYS A 229 53.41 -25.90 13.73
CA LYS A 229 54.81 -25.71 13.33
C LYS A 229 55.79 -26.11 14.45
N ARG A 230 55.54 -25.67 15.69
CA ARG A 230 56.37 -26.06 16.84
C ARG A 230 56.40 -27.58 17.03
N LEU A 231 55.25 -28.25 16.96
CA LEU A 231 55.19 -29.71 17.08
C LEU A 231 56.02 -30.41 15.99
N ILE A 232 55.98 -29.92 14.75
CA ILE A 232 56.79 -30.48 13.65
C ILE A 232 58.28 -30.22 13.87
N ASP A 233 58.65 -29.01 14.31
CA ASP A 233 60.03 -28.66 14.60
C ASP A 233 60.60 -29.50 15.75
N ASP A 234 59.84 -29.64 16.84
CA ASP A 234 60.21 -30.46 18.01
C ASP A 234 60.35 -31.94 17.62
N ALA A 235 59.39 -32.50 16.89
CA ALA A 235 59.47 -33.88 16.39
C ALA A 235 60.68 -34.08 15.46
N SER A 236 60.99 -33.09 14.62
CA SER A 236 62.17 -33.14 13.73
C SER A 236 63.48 -33.15 14.52
N HIS A 237 63.54 -32.41 15.63
CA HIS A 237 64.69 -32.39 16.53
C HIS A 237 64.85 -33.69 17.31
N GLU A 238 63.76 -34.20 17.88
CA GLU A 238 63.72 -35.47 18.61
C GLU A 238 64.12 -36.65 17.72
N LEU A 239 63.72 -36.66 16.44
CA LEU A 239 64.08 -37.72 15.50
C LEU A 239 65.51 -37.61 14.96
N ARG A 240 66.09 -36.40 14.85
CA ARG A 240 67.45 -36.21 14.34
C ARG A 240 68.49 -36.86 15.24
N THR A 241 68.33 -36.73 16.56
CA THR A 241 69.26 -37.27 17.57
C THR A 241 69.47 -38.79 17.48
N PRO A 242 68.43 -39.65 17.51
CA PRO A 242 68.58 -41.09 17.37
C PRO A 242 69.06 -41.49 15.97
N LEU A 243 68.67 -40.77 14.91
CA LEU A 243 69.16 -41.03 13.56
C LEU A 243 70.66 -40.76 13.43
N THR A 244 71.16 -39.70 14.06
CA THR A 244 72.60 -39.42 14.13
C THR A 244 73.32 -40.52 14.91
N ALA A 245 72.79 -40.95 16.06
CA ALA A 245 73.39 -42.03 16.84
C ALA A 245 73.46 -43.36 16.06
N LEU A 246 72.38 -43.74 15.35
CA LEU A 246 72.38 -44.92 14.48
C LEU A 246 73.40 -44.81 13.36
N ARG A 247 73.51 -43.63 12.74
CA ARG A 247 74.52 -43.38 11.69
C ARG A 247 75.94 -43.49 12.22
N THR A 248 76.22 -42.96 13.41
CA THR A 248 77.53 -43.07 14.06
C THR A 248 77.88 -44.53 14.37
N ASN A 249 76.90 -45.34 14.81
CA ASN A 249 77.12 -46.78 15.02
C ASN A 249 77.44 -47.52 13.71
N ILE A 250 76.74 -47.21 12.61
CA ILE A 250 77.03 -47.81 11.30
C ILE A 250 78.41 -47.40 10.80
N ASP A 251 78.79 -46.12 10.93
CA ASP A 251 80.12 -45.64 10.54
C ASP A 251 81.25 -46.30 11.36
N PHE A 252 81.00 -46.58 12.65
CA PHE A 252 81.93 -47.35 13.49
C PHE A 252 82.08 -48.79 13.00
N LEU A 253 80.98 -49.45 12.63
CA LEU A 253 80.99 -50.81 12.11
C LEU A 253 81.66 -50.92 10.73
N GLN A 254 81.67 -49.87 9.91
CA GLN A 254 82.36 -49.87 8.62
C GLN A 254 83.86 -49.59 8.70
N ARG A 255 84.36 -49.07 9.82
CA ARG A 255 85.79 -48.75 10.04
C ARG A 255 86.53 -49.79 10.88
N ALA A 256 85.82 -50.74 11.48
CA ALA A 256 86.36 -51.91 12.17
C ALA A 256 86.47 -53.10 11.21
#